data_AF-A0A6B3GTI9-F1
#
_entry.id   AF-A0A6B3GTI9-F1
#
_cell.length_a   1.000
_cell.length_b   1.000
_cell.length_c   1.000
_cell.angle_alpha   90.00
_cell.angle_beta   90.00
_cell.angle_gamma   90.00
#
_symmetry.space_group_name_H-M   'P 1'
#
loop_
_entity.id
_entity.type
_entity.pdbx_description
1 polymer ?
#
loop_
_entity_poly.entity_id
_entity_poly.type
_entity_poly.pdbx_seq_one_letter_code
_entity_poly.pdbx_strand_id
1 'polypeptide(L)'
;PAARVGLVLVDIVRGAYQAGDLTLPPLADGLRADAERMAADFAEGVPPESVAALVAAWAQLFGLISFELFGQYNRVVEEREALFRQAAGELARSVGLRDTGTA
;
A
#
# COMPACT_ATOMS: atom_id res chain seq x y z
N PRO A 1 -0.99 12.26 14.98
CA PRO A 1 0.28 11.62 14.57
C PRO A 1 0.09 10.30 13.79
N ALA A 2 -0.68 9.33 14.32
CA ALA A 2 -0.87 8.01 13.70
C ALA A 2 -1.58 8.03 12.33
N ALA A 3 -2.52 8.96 12.12
CA ALA A 3 -3.26 9.07 10.85
C ALA A 3 -2.41 9.59 9.67
N ARG A 4 -1.25 10.20 9.93
CA ARG A 4 -0.46 10.86 8.89
C ARG A 4 -0.03 9.89 7.79
N VAL A 5 0.39 8.67 8.16
CA VAL A 5 0.86 7.69 7.17
C VAL A 5 -0.29 7.26 6.27
N GLY A 6 -1.46 6.93 6.85
CA GLY A 6 -2.64 6.56 6.08
C GLY A 6 -3.05 7.65 5.08
N LEU A 7 -3.08 8.91 5.51
CA LEU A 7 -3.41 10.05 4.63
C LEU A 7 -2.40 10.20 3.48
N VAL A 8 -1.10 10.10 3.76
CA VAL A 8 -0.06 10.17 2.71
C VAL A 8 -0.21 9.03 1.70
N LEU A 9 -0.48 7.82 2.17
CA LEU A 9 -0.70 6.68 1.30
C LEU A 9 -1.93 6.87 0.40
N VAL A 10 -3.03 7.40 0.94
CA VAL A 10 -4.24 7.75 0.18
C VAL A 10 -3.92 8.82 -0.87
N ASP A 11 -3.17 9.86 -0.52
CA ASP A 11 -2.81 10.94 -1.43
C ASP A 11 -1.95 10.45 -2.61
N ILE A 12 -1.01 9.52 -2.35
CA ILE A 12 -0.20 8.90 -3.42
C ILE A 12 -1.09 8.13 -4.40
N VAL A 13 -1.99 7.27 -3.90
CA VAL A 13 -2.88 6.47 -4.75
C VAL A 13 -3.87 7.35 -5.51
N ARG A 14 -4.39 8.39 -4.85
CA ARG A 14 -5.27 9.39 -5.46
C ARG A 14 -4.57 10.12 -6.60
N GLY A 15 -3.33 10.56 -6.39
CA GLY A 15 -2.53 11.22 -7.41
C GLY A 15 -2.32 10.31 -8.63
N ALA A 16 -1.95 9.05 -8.40
CA ALA A 16 -1.80 8.06 -9.47
C ALA A 16 -3.11 7.78 -10.21
N TYR A 17 -4.24 7.69 -9.49
CA TYR A 17 -5.55 7.50 -10.10
C TYR A 17 -5.92 8.67 -11.02
N GLN A 18 -5.73 9.91 -10.54
CA GLN A 18 -6.02 11.12 -11.30
C GLN A 18 -5.11 11.28 -12.52
N ALA A 19 -3.86 10.80 -12.44
CA ALA A 19 -2.93 10.76 -13.55
C ALA A 19 -3.23 9.63 -14.57
N GLY A 20 -4.14 8.70 -14.25
CA GLY A 20 -4.41 7.52 -15.06
C GLY A 20 -3.35 6.43 -14.92
N ASP A 21 -2.45 6.52 -13.94
CA ASP A 21 -1.31 5.64 -13.67
C ASP A 21 -1.61 4.51 -12.69
N LEU A 22 -2.89 4.25 -12.44
CA LEU A 22 -3.35 3.20 -11.53
C LEU A 22 -3.96 2.03 -12.32
N THR A 23 -3.51 0.82 -12.02
CA THR A 23 -4.14 -0.42 -12.49
C THR A 23 -4.96 -1.00 -11.34
N LEU A 24 -6.27 -1.16 -11.53
CA LEU A 24 -7.13 -1.62 -10.44
C LEU A 24 -6.78 -3.06 -10.03
N PRO A 25 -6.43 -3.30 -8.75
CA PRO A 25 -6.16 -4.65 -8.28
C PRO A 25 -7.46 -5.47 -8.22
N PRO A 26 -7.36 -6.82 -8.25
CA PRO A 26 -8.54 -7.65 -8.07
C PRO A 26 -9.12 -7.47 -6.66
N LEU A 27 -10.45 -7.45 -6.57
CA LEU A 27 -11.18 -7.36 -5.30
C LEU A 27 -12.13 -8.55 -5.18
N ALA A 28 -11.99 -9.30 -4.08
CA ALA A 28 -12.90 -10.39 -3.77
C ALA A 28 -14.31 -9.85 -3.51
N ASP A 29 -15.34 -10.52 -4.01
CA ASP A 29 -16.73 -10.06 -3.90
C ASP A 29 -17.15 -9.83 -2.45
N GLY A 30 -16.71 -10.69 -1.53
CA GLY A 30 -16.99 -10.55 -0.09
C GLY A 30 -16.40 -9.31 0.57
N LEU A 31 -15.41 -8.66 -0.05
CA LEU A 31 -14.79 -7.42 0.46
C LEU A 31 -15.35 -6.15 -0.19
N ARG A 32 -16.21 -6.26 -1.22
CA ARG A 32 -16.66 -5.11 -2.00
C ARG A 32 -17.39 -4.06 -1.15
N ALA A 33 -18.32 -4.49 -0.31
CA ALA A 33 -19.06 -3.58 0.56
C ALA A 33 -18.15 -2.87 1.57
N ASP A 34 -17.18 -3.60 2.15
CA ASP A 34 -16.20 -3.01 3.06
C ASP A 34 -15.29 -2.01 2.33
N ALA A 35 -14.83 -2.36 1.13
CA ALA A 35 -14.00 -1.51 0.27
C ALA A 35 -14.69 -0.20 -0.10
N GLU A 36 -15.97 -0.26 -0.48
CA GLU A 36 -16.79 0.92 -0.80
C GLU A 36 -16.95 1.82 0.42
N ARG A 37 -17.25 1.25 1.59
CA ARG A 37 -17.32 2.00 2.85
C ARG A 37 -15.99 2.66 3.20
N MET A 38 -14.88 1.91 3.14
CA MET A 38 -13.54 2.45 3.41
C MET A 38 -13.17 3.58 2.44
N ALA A 39 -13.53 3.44 1.16
CA ALA A 39 -13.30 4.48 0.17
C ALA A 39 -14.11 5.74 0.50
N ALA A 40 -15.39 5.60 0.85
CA ALA A 40 -16.22 6.73 1.25
C ALA A 40 -15.71 7.44 2.53
N ASP A 41 -15.28 6.67 3.53
CA ASP A 41 -14.88 7.21 4.83
C ASP A 41 -13.48 7.85 4.83
N PHE A 42 -12.52 7.27 4.09
CA PHE A 42 -11.10 7.61 4.22
C PHE A 42 -10.44 8.11 2.93
N ALA A 43 -11.00 7.78 1.76
CA ALA A 43 -10.32 7.94 0.48
C ALA A 43 -11.29 8.31 -0.65
N GLU A 44 -12.19 9.27 -0.41
CA GLU A 44 -13.26 9.66 -1.34
C GLU A 44 -12.70 9.90 -2.75
N GLY A 45 -13.23 9.27 -3.79
CA GLY A 45 -12.74 9.42 -5.17
C GLY A 45 -11.55 8.53 -5.54
N VAL A 46 -11.07 7.67 -4.64
CA VAL A 46 -10.17 6.55 -4.96
C VAL A 46 -11.00 5.28 -5.18
N PRO A 47 -10.67 4.44 -6.19
CA PRO A 47 -11.37 3.17 -6.43
C PRO A 47 -11.35 2.24 -5.21
N PRO A 48 -12.49 1.62 -4.84
CA PRO A 48 -12.57 0.69 -3.70
C PRO A 48 -11.54 -0.45 -3.75
N GLU A 49 -11.28 -0.98 -4.94
CA GLU A 49 -10.28 -2.02 -5.19
C GLU A 49 -8.90 -1.62 -4.63
N SER A 50 -8.44 -0.43 -4.98
CA SER A 50 -7.15 0.09 -4.52
C SER A 50 -7.18 0.49 -3.04
N VAL A 51 -8.31 0.94 -2.50
CA VAL A 51 -8.43 1.25 -1.07
C VAL A 51 -8.28 -0.01 -0.21
N ALA A 52 -8.96 -1.10 -0.58
CA ALA A 52 -8.82 -2.37 0.12
C ALA A 52 -7.38 -2.90 0.07
N ALA A 53 -6.74 -2.84 -1.11
CA ALA A 53 -5.35 -3.20 -1.27
C ALA A 53 -4.40 -2.30 -0.45
N LEU A 54 -4.69 -0.98 -0.38
CA LEU A 54 -3.91 -0.02 0.38
C LEU A 54 -3.92 -0.30 1.87
N VAL A 55 -5.08 -0.67 2.43
CA VAL A 55 -5.19 -1.06 3.85
C VAL A 55 -4.34 -2.29 4.15
N ALA A 56 -4.38 -3.30 3.28
CA ALA A 56 -3.55 -4.49 3.42
C ALA A 56 -2.05 -4.16 3.29
N ALA A 57 -1.67 -3.31 2.33
CA ALA A 57 -0.29 -2.89 2.12
C ALA A 57 0.25 -2.08 3.31
N TRP A 58 -0.58 -1.21 3.89
CA TRP A 58 -0.21 -0.43 5.07
C TRP A 58 0.10 -1.32 6.27
N ALA A 59 -0.74 -2.33 6.54
CA ALA A 59 -0.51 -3.30 7.61
C ALA A 59 0.80 -4.08 7.38
N GLN A 60 1.06 -4.53 6.14
CA GLN A 60 2.28 -5.25 5.78
C GLN A 60 3.54 -4.39 5.92
N LEU A 61 3.48 -3.12 5.51
CA LEU A 61 4.59 -2.17 5.66
C LEU A 61 4.97 -1.99 7.13
N PHE A 62 3.99 -1.84 8.01
CA PHE A 62 4.24 -1.78 9.45
C PHE A 62 4.75 -3.10 10.01
N GLY A 63 4.33 -4.24 9.44
CA GLY A 63 4.92 -5.54 9.72
C GLY A 63 6.42 -5.57 9.45
N LEU A 64 6.84 -5.17 8.25
CA LEU A 64 8.28 -5.11 7.87
C LEU A 64 9.08 -4.25 8.85
N ILE A 65 8.58 -3.05 9.16
CA ILE A 65 9.22 -2.12 10.11
C ILE A 65 9.29 -2.76 11.51
N SER A 66 8.21 -3.40 11.95
CA SER A 66 8.16 -4.03 13.28
C SER A 66 9.14 -5.20 13.39
N PHE A 67 9.24 -6.04 12.36
CA PHE A 67 10.19 -7.14 12.32
C PHE A 67 11.64 -6.64 12.45
N GLU A 68 11.97 -5.54 11.79
CA GLU A 68 13.28 -4.90 11.92
C GLU A 68 13.50 -4.33 13.32
N LEU A 69 12.57 -3.50 13.81
CA LEU A 69 12.70 -2.83 15.11
C LEU A 69 12.76 -3.79 16.30
N PHE A 70 12.04 -4.92 16.23
CA PHE A 70 12.04 -5.94 17.28
C PHE A 70 13.08 -7.05 17.06
N GLY A 71 14.03 -6.85 16.13
CA GLY A 71 15.19 -7.72 15.97
C GLY A 71 14.90 -9.09 15.37
N GLN A 72 13.73 -9.30 14.76
CA GLN A 72 13.37 -10.57 14.11
C GLN A 72 14.23 -10.86 12.89
N TYR A 73 14.84 -9.84 12.29
CA TYR A 73 15.80 -9.98 11.18
C TYR A 73 17.24 -10.26 11.60
N ASN A 74 17.56 -10.28 12.90
CA ASN A 74 18.93 -10.49 13.36
C ASN A 74 19.46 -11.87 12.94
N ARG A 75 20.55 -11.87 12.15
CA ARG A 75 21.18 -13.07 11.57
C ARG A 75 20.29 -13.81 10.55
N VAL A 76 19.24 -13.17 10.08
CA VAL A 76 18.33 -13.70 9.05
C VAL A 76 18.42 -12.84 7.79
N VAL A 77 18.40 -11.51 7.95
CA VAL A 77 18.53 -10.54 6.87
C VAL A 77 19.64 -9.58 7.21
N GLU A 78 20.73 -9.67 6.45
CA GLU A 78 21.87 -8.77 6.55
C GLU A 78 21.60 -7.47 5.75
N GLU A 79 21.06 -7.60 4.53
CA GLU A 79 20.74 -6.47 3.64
C GLU A 79 19.30 -5.95 3.85
N ARG A 80 19.03 -5.39 5.03
CA ARG A 80 17.66 -5.00 5.46
C ARG A 80 17.07 -3.88 4.61
N GLU A 81 17.89 -2.89 4.28
CA GLU A 81 17.45 -1.76 3.44
C GLU A 81 17.02 -2.23 2.05
N ALA A 82 17.80 -3.13 1.44
CA ALA A 82 17.48 -3.69 0.13
C ALA A 82 16.18 -4.50 0.17
N LEU A 83 16.00 -5.34 1.19
CA LEU A 83 14.77 -6.08 1.42
C LEU A 83 13.56 -5.13 1.56
N PHE A 84 13.68 -4.10 2.41
CA PHE A 84 12.61 -3.15 2.63
C PHE A 84 12.22 -2.40 1.35
N ARG A 85 13.20 -1.94 0.57
CA ARG A 85 12.95 -1.26 -0.72
C ARG A 85 12.24 -2.18 -1.71
N GLN A 86 12.68 -3.43 -1.84
CA GLN A 86 12.04 -4.39 -2.73
C GLN A 86 10.59 -4.66 -2.29
N ALA A 87 10.39 -4.97 -1.01
CA ALA A 87 9.08 -5.28 -0.46
C ALA A 87 8.13 -4.07 -0.55
N ALA A 88 8.59 -2.85 -0.26
CA ALA A 88 7.79 -1.64 -0.41
C ALA A 88 7.37 -1.41 -1.87
N GLY A 89 8.25 -1.68 -2.85
CA GLY A 89 7.90 -1.64 -4.26
C GLY A 89 6.87 -2.70 -4.67
N GLU A 90 6.96 -3.91 -4.11
CA GLU A 90 5.96 -4.96 -4.31
C GLU A 90 4.60 -4.58 -3.71
N LEU A 91 4.59 -3.97 -2.53
CA LEU A 91 3.38 -3.44 -1.90
C LEU A 91 2.77 -2.29 -2.72
N ALA A 92 3.58 -1.41 -3.31
CA ALA A 92 3.08 -0.37 -4.20
C ALA A 92 2.38 -0.97 -5.43
N ARG A 93 3.01 -1.97 -6.07
CA ARG A 93 2.43 -2.70 -7.21
C ARG A 93 1.14 -3.44 -6.84
N SER A 94 1.04 -4.01 -5.64
CA SER A 94 -0.17 -4.71 -5.20
C SER A 94 -1.37 -3.78 -4.98
N VAL A 95 -1.12 -2.50 -4.67
CA VAL A 95 -2.15 -1.44 -4.60
C VAL A 95 -2.59 -0.97 -5.99
N GLY A 96 -1.81 -1.29 -7.03
CA GLY A 96 -2.08 -0.93 -8.41
C GLY A 96 -1.19 0.17 -8.98
N LEU A 97 -0.20 0.66 -8.21
CA LEU A 97 0.74 1.66 -8.71
C LEU A 97 1.60 1.02 -9.81
N ARG A 98 1.63 1.64 -10.98
CA ARG A 98 2.53 1.24 -12.06
C ARG A 98 3.94 1.68 -11.73
N ASP A 99 4.92 0.87 -12.12
CA ASP A 99 6.31 1.32 -12.07
C ASP A 99 6.41 2.59 -12.94
N THR A 100 6.86 3.68 -12.32
CA THR A 100 7.33 4.83 -13.08
C THR A 100 8.63 4.38 -13.75
N GLY A 101 8.50 3.70 -14.87
CA GLY A 101 9.64 3.35 -15.71
C GLY A 101 10.43 4.62 -15.95
N THR A 102 11.71 4.60 -15.60
CA THR A 102 12.67 5.52 -16.21
C THR A 102 12.59 5.28 -17.72
N ALA A 103 11.88 6.17 -18.41
CA ALA A 103 12.06 6.41 -19.83
C ALA A 103 13.36 7.19 -20.04
#